data_AF-A0A3B0UEZ2-F1
#
_entry.id   AF-A0A3B0UEZ2-F1
#
_cell.length_a   1.000
_cell.length_b   1.000
_cell.length_c   1.000
_cell.angle_alpha   90.00
_cell.angle_beta   90.00
_cell.angle_gamma   90.00
#
_symmetry.space_group_name_H-M   'P 1'
#
loop_
_entity.id
_entity.type
_entity.pdbx_description
1 polymer ?
#
loop_
_entity_poly.entity_id
_entity_poly.type
_entity_poly.pdbx_seq_one_letter_code
_entity_poly.pdbx_strand_id
1 'polypeptide(L)' 'MQTRIFNVFVAIVLFLTPTLGFGHPGHGTFDGTNFWHYLTSPLHLISAMVVLGVAVIGVKYFIKKKKQTS' A
#
# COMPACT_ATOMS: atom_id res chain seq x y z
N MET A 1 -5.11 -9.75 -22.66
CA MET A 1 -5.14 -8.64 -21.69
C MET A 1 -4.87 -9.10 -20.26
N GLN A 2 -5.35 -10.28 -19.85
CA GLN A 2 -5.14 -10.89 -18.53
C GLN A 2 -3.66 -11.09 -18.14
N THR A 3 -2.80 -11.46 -19.10
CA THR A 3 -1.36 -11.64 -18.89
C THR A 3 -0.61 -10.37 -18.51
N ARG A 4 -1.08 -9.19 -18.96
CA ARG A 4 -0.43 -7.91 -18.63
C ARG A 4 -0.64 -7.53 -17.16
N ILE A 5 -1.85 -7.76 -16.64
CA ILE A 5 -2.20 -7.47 -15.24
C ILE A 5 -1.45 -8.43 -14.31
N PHE A 6 -1.37 -9.71 -14.68
CA PHE A 6 -0.60 -10.70 -13.94
C PHE A 6 0.89 -10.33 -13.86
N ASN A 7 1.49 -9.90 -14.97
CA ASN A 7 2.89 -9.51 -14.99
C ASN A 7 3.16 -8.23 -14.17
N VAL A 8 2.24 -7.26 -14.18
CA VAL A 8 2.34 -6.06 -13.33
C VAL A 8 2.24 -6.44 -11.86
N PHE A 9 1.31 -7.34 -11.51
CA PHE A 9 1.17 -7.84 -10.14
C PHE A 9 2.44 -8.54 -9.65
N VAL A 10 2.99 -9.46 -10.46
CA VAL A 10 4.24 -10.17 -10.13
C VAL A 10 5.41 -9.19 -9.99
N ALA A 11 5.51 -8.18 -10.87
CA ALA A 11 6.56 -7.17 -10.78
C ALA A 11 6.47 -6.34 -9.50
N ILE A 12 5.26 -5.99 -9.06
CA ILE A 12 5.03 -5.26 -7.79
C ILE A 12 5.45 -6.13 -6.59
N VAL A 13 5.06 -7.41 -6.58
CA VAL A 13 5.42 -8.34 -5.49
C VAL A 13 6.94 -8.51 -5.40
N LEU A 14 7.61 -8.72 -6.54
CA LEU A 14 9.07 -8.85 -6.59
C LEU A 14 9.78 -7.56 -6.15
N PHE A 15 9.25 -6.39 -6.52
CA PHE A 15 9.80 -5.10 -6.11
C PHE A 15 9.66 -4.84 -4.60
N LEU A 16 8.61 -5.35 -3.97
CA LEU A 16 8.35 -5.19 -2.54
C LEU A 16 8.98 -6.30 -1.67
N THR A 17 9.45 -7.40 -2.27
CA THR A 17 10.09 -8.50 -1.53
C THR A 17 11.31 -8.08 -0.70
N PRO A 18 12.21 -7.19 -1.18
CA PRO A 18 13.39 -6.78 -0.42
C PRO A 18 13.07 -5.99 0.86
N THR A 19 11.91 -5.34 0.95
CA THR A 19 11.54 -4.56 2.15
C THR A 19 11.15 -5.44 3.34
N LEU A 20 10.85 -6.73 3.08
CA LEU A 20 10.52 -7.72 4.12
C LEU A 20 11.77 -8.27 4.82
N GLY A 21 12.96 -8.09 4.24
CA GLY A 21 14.24 -8.58 4.77
C GLY A 21 14.90 -7.68 5.82
N PHE A 22 14.38 -6.47 6.07
CA PHE A 22 14.94 -5.50 7.02
C PHE A 22 14.43 -5.66 8.47
N GLY A 23 14.12 -6.89 8.88
CA GLY A 23 13.89 -7.22 10.29
C GLY A 23 15.22 -7.34 11.03
N HIS A 24 15.87 -6.22 11.36
CA HIS A 24 17.08 -6.23 12.18
C HIS A 24 16.81 -6.83 13.59
N PRO A 25 17.69 -7.70 14.12
CA PRO A 25 17.59 -8.19 15.50
C PRO A 25 18.09 -7.10 16.46
N GLY A 26 17.16 -6.25 16.89
CA GLY A 26 17.38 -5.20 17.89
C GLY A 26 16.05 -4.78 18.50
N HIS A 27 15.42 -5.66 19.27
CA HIS A 27 14.22 -5.30 20.04
C HIS A 27 14.63 -4.53 21.30
N GLY A 28 14.90 -3.23 21.13
CA GLY A 28 14.63 -2.28 22.21
C GLY A 28 13.11 -2.23 22.42
N THR A 29 12.67 -2.07 23.67
CA THR A 29 11.26 -1.97 24.06
C THR A 29 10.40 -1.25 23.02
N PHE A 30 9.44 -1.97 22.42
CA PHE A 30 8.55 -1.43 21.40
C PHE A 30 7.54 -0.47 22.05
N ASP A 31 7.77 0.84 21.95
CA ASP A 31 6.77 1.88 22.28
C ASP A 31 5.70 2.04 21.17
N GLY A 32 5.52 1.01 20.34
CA GLY A 32 4.72 1.06 19.12
C GLY A 32 3.20 0.84 19.29
N THR A 33 2.72 0.58 20.50
CA THR A 33 1.29 0.34 20.77
C THR A 33 0.51 1.60 21.13
N ASN A 34 1.19 2.74 21.24
CA ASN A 34 0.56 3.99 21.66
C ASN A 34 -0.12 4.70 20.48
N PHE A 35 -1.31 5.27 20.69
CA PHE A 35 -2.07 5.98 19.66
C PHE A 35 -1.23 7.03 18.90
N TRP A 36 -0.43 7.80 19.64
CA TRP A 36 0.44 8.82 19.06
C TRP A 36 1.51 8.24 18.13
N HIS A 37 2.01 7.03 18.39
CA HIS A 37 2.94 6.35 17.50
C HIS A 37 2.30 6.09 16.13
N TYR A 38 1.05 5.66 16.07
CA TYR A 38 0.35 5.45 14.81
C TYR A 38 0.13 6.74 14.01
N LEU A 39 -0.05 7.87 14.69
CA LEU A 39 -0.32 9.15 14.05
C LEU A 39 0.95 9.86 13.55
N THR A 40 2.06 9.73 14.29
CA THR A 40 3.31 10.45 13.98
C THR A 40 4.38 9.58 13.32
N SER A 41 4.22 8.25 13.34
CA SER A 41 5.16 7.34 12.69
C SER A 41 5.11 7.53 11.17
N PRO A 42 6.25 7.88 10.52
CA PRO A 42 6.30 8.05 9.06
C PRO A 42 5.82 6.81 8.30
N LEU A 43 6.04 5.62 8.85
CA LEU A 43 5.64 4.35 8.24
C LEU A 43 4.11 4.25 8.13
N HIS A 44 3.38 4.59 9.19
CA HIS A 44 1.93 4.52 9.22
C HIS A 44 1.30 5.59 8.31
N LEU A 45 1.86 6.80 8.30
CA LEU A 45 1.41 7.88 7.42
C LEU A 45 1.56 7.51 5.93
N ILE A 46 2.72 6.98 5.54
CA ILE A 46 2.94 6.53 4.16
C ILE A 46 1.96 5.43 3.78
N SER A 47 1.76 4.43 4.64
CA SER A 47 0.83 3.33 4.35
C SER A 47 -0.62 3.82 4.20
N ALA A 48 -1.07 4.76 5.04
CA ALA A 48 -2.40 5.37 4.95
C ALA A 48 -2.56 6.16 3.65
N MET A 49 -1.55 6.94 3.26
CA MET A 49 -1.59 7.71 2.01
C MET A 49 -1.67 6.81 0.77
N VAL A 50 -0.94 5.69 0.77
CA VAL A 50 -1.00 4.70 -0.34
C VAL A 50 -2.40 4.10 -0.45
N VAL A 51 -2.98 3.65 0.66
CA VAL A 51 -4.34 3.07 0.67
C VAL A 51 -5.37 4.08 0.19
N LEU A 52 -5.32 5.32 0.69
CA LEU A 52 -6.23 6.38 0.25
C LEU A 52 -6.05 6.72 -1.23
N GLY A 53 -4.81 6.79 -1.71
CA GLY A 53 -4.51 7.02 -3.13
C GLY A 53 -5.10 5.94 -4.04
N VAL A 54 -4.90 4.67 -3.70
CA VAL A 54 -5.45 3.53 -4.44
C VAL A 54 -6.98 3.56 -4.42
N ALA A 55 -7.60 3.83 -3.25
CA ALA A 55 -9.05 3.93 -3.13
C ALA A 55 -9.62 5.04 -4.02
N VAL A 56 -9.03 6.25 -4.00
CA VAL A 56 -9.49 7.38 -4.82
C VAL A 56 -9.35 7.07 -6.32
N ILE A 57 -8.21 6.52 -6.74
CA ILE A 57 -7.98 6.13 -8.15
C ILE A 57 -8.98 5.05 -8.57
N GLY A 58 -9.17 4.03 -7.74
CA GLY A 58 -10.13 2.95 -7.97
C GLY A 58 -11.54 3.49 -8.13
N VAL A 59 -12.04 4.28 -7.18
CA VAL A 59 -13.37 4.89 -7.22
C VAL A 59 -13.54 5.74 -8.49
N LYS A 60 -12.55 6.61 -8.81
CA LYS A 60 -12.60 7.41 -10.05
C LYS A 60 -12.68 6.55 -11.30
N TYR A 61 -11.92 5.46 -11.35
CA TYR A 61 -11.94 4.53 -12.48
C TYR A 61 -13.29 3.82 -12.61
N PHE A 62 -13.86 3.33 -11.50
CA PHE A 62 -15.17 2.68 -11.49
C PHE A 62 -16.30 3.64 -11.92
N ILE A 63 -16.30 4.87 -11.44
CA ILE A 63 -17.29 5.89 -11.83
C ILE A 63 -17.18 6.22 -13.32
N LYS A 64 -15.95 6.41 -13.83
CA LYS A 64 -15.73 6.66 -15.26
C LYS A 64 -16.24 5.52 -16.14
N LYS A 65 -15.97 4.27 -15.75
CA LYS A 65 -16.45 3.09 -16.48
C LYS A 65 -17.98 3.04 -16.52
N LYS A 66 -18.64 3.35 -15.41
CA LYS A 66 -20.12 3.36 -15.34
C LYS A 66 -20.75 4.40 -16.27
N LYS A 67 -20.11 5.56 -16.44
CA LYS A 67 -20.58 6.63 -17.35
C LYS A 67 -20.41 6.30 -18.84
N GLN A 68 -19.52 5.39 -19.21
CA GLN A 68 -19.30 4.99 -20.61
C GLN A 68 -20.21 3.85 -21.07
N THR A 69 -20.95 3.20 -20.16
CA THR A 69 -21.85 2.07 -20.45
C THR A 69 -23.34 2.44 -20.30
N SER A 70 -23.64 3.74 -20.13
CA SER A 70 -24.99 4.32 -20.26
C SER A 70 -24.99 5.29 -21.43
#